data_AF-A0A7W7MS53-F1
#
_entry.id   AF-A0A7W7MS53-F1
#
_cell.length_a   1.000
_cell.length_b   1.000
_cell.length_c   1.000
_cell.angle_alpha   90.00
_cell.angle_beta   90.00
_cell.angle_gamma   90.00
#
_symmetry.space_group_name_H-M   'P 1'
#
loop_
_entity.id
_entity.type
_entity.pdbx_description
1 polymer ?
#
loop_
_entity_poly.entity_id
_entity_poly.type
_entity_poly.pdbx_seq_one_letter_code
_entity_poly.pdbx_strand_id
1 'polypeptide(L)' 'MRHADASLQTDRTAQVVIAGHAFVQNLRRGHYALGVAARPALRVTAAFTELARAI' A
#
# COMPACT_ATOMS: atom_id res chain seq x y z
N MET A 1 -28.95 -16.07 -10.56
CA MET A 1 -28.48 -14.68 -10.40
C MET A 1 -27.79 -14.52 -9.04
N ARG A 2 -26.52 -14.98 -8.91
CA ARG A 2 -25.77 -15.00 -7.62
C ARG A 2 -24.25 -14.81 -7.81
N HIS A 3 -23.84 -14.12 -8.88
CA HIS A 3 -22.43 -13.86 -9.20
C HIS A 3 -22.05 -12.37 -9.13
N ALA A 4 -23.02 -11.46 -9.06
CA ALA A 4 -22.77 -10.01 -9.05
C ALA A 4 -22.09 -9.53 -7.75
N ASP A 5 -22.46 -10.06 -6.58
CA ASP A 5 -21.77 -9.72 -5.32
C ASP A 5 -20.33 -10.23 -5.29
N ALA A 6 -20.10 -11.45 -5.80
CA ALA A 6 -18.77 -12.04 -5.86
C ALA A 6 -17.84 -11.27 -6.82
N SER A 7 -18.35 -10.79 -7.95
CA SER A 7 -17.57 -9.94 -8.87
C SER A 7 -17.23 -8.60 -8.23
N LEU A 8 -18.20 -7.93 -7.57
CA LEU A 8 -17.95 -6.65 -6.90
C LEU A 8 -16.94 -6.77 -5.74
N GLN A 9 -17.02 -7.86 -4.96
CA GLN A 9 -16.04 -8.14 -3.91
C GLN A 9 -14.65 -8.42 -4.49
N THR A 10 -14.58 -9.14 -5.61
CA THR A 10 -13.33 -9.42 -6.32
C THR A 10 -12.72 -8.13 -6.87
N ASP A 11 -13.53 -7.25 -7.46
CA ASP A 11 -13.10 -5.95 -7.99
C ASP A 11 -12.55 -5.05 -6.87
N ARG A 12 -13.24 -4.99 -5.72
CA ARG A 12 -12.76 -4.27 -4.54
C ARG A 12 -11.45 -4.84 -4.02
N THR A 13 -11.33 -6.17 -3.98
CA THR A 13 -10.10 -6.84 -3.52
C THR A 13 -8.93 -6.56 -4.46
N ALA A 14 -9.16 -6.66 -5.78
CA ALA A 14 -8.19 -6.34 -6.79
C ALA A 14 -7.73 -4.89 -6.69
N GLN A 15 -8.67 -3.95 -6.51
CA GLN A 15 -8.36 -2.54 -6.31
C GLN A 15 -7.47 -2.30 -5.09
N VAL A 16 -7.78 -2.92 -3.95
CA VAL A 16 -6.99 -2.80 -2.72
C VAL A 16 -5.57 -3.34 -2.92
N VAL A 17 -5.44 -4.51 -3.56
CA VAL A 17 -4.13 -5.12 -3.83
C VAL A 17 -3.30 -4.26 -4.79
N ILE A 18 -3.90 -3.75 -5.87
CA ILE A 18 -3.23 -2.87 -6.83
C ILE A 18 -2.77 -1.58 -6.14
N ALA A 19 -3.64 -0.93 -5.36
CA ALA A 19 -3.30 0.29 -4.63
C ALA A 19 -2.18 0.04 -3.61
N GLY A 20 -2.25 -1.06 -2.86
CA GLY A 20 -1.21 -1.46 -1.91
C GLY A 20 0.14 -1.69 -2.60
N HIS A 21 0.14 -2.37 -3.75
CA HIS A 21 1.36 -2.59 -4.51
C HIS A 21 1.94 -1.26 -5.04
N ALA A 22 1.12 -0.41 -5.66
CA ALA A 22 1.53 0.90 -6.13
C ALA A 22 2.10 1.77 -4.98
N PHE A 23 1.50 1.71 -3.80
CA PHE A 23 1.98 2.41 -2.60
C PHE A 23 3.39 1.95 -2.20
N VAL A 24 3.60 0.65 -2.03
CA VAL A 24 4.93 0.08 -1.67
C VAL A 24 5.99 0.44 -2.71
N GLN A 25 5.63 0.45 -3.99
CA GLN A 25 6.56 0.78 -5.07
C GLN A 25 6.93 2.28 -5.07
N ASN A 26 5.98 3.17 -4.78
CA ASN A 26 6.25 4.60 -4.61
C ASN A 26 7.10 4.88 -3.36
N LEU A 27 6.88 4.15 -2.25
CA LEU A 27 7.75 4.21 -1.08
C LEU A 27 9.19 3.86 -1.44
N ARG A 28 9.42 2.72 -2.12
CA ARG A 28 10.78 2.30 -2.52
C ARG A 28 11.49 3.35 -3.38
N ARG A 29 10.75 4.04 -4.26
CA ARG A 29 11.27 5.14 -5.10
C ARG A 29 11.47 6.46 -4.35
N GLY A 30 11.02 6.56 -3.10
CA GLY A 30 11.13 7.79 -2.30
C GLY A 30 10.13 8.87 -2.70
N HIS A 31 8.99 8.49 -3.28
CA HIS A 31 7.94 9.44 -3.70
C HIS A 31 7.02 9.89 -2.55
N TYR A 32 7.27 9.40 -1.34
CA TYR A 32 6.57 9.85 -0.14
C TYR A 32 7.58 10.28 0.91
N ALA A 33 7.15 11.19 1.78
CA ALA A 33 7.93 11.60 2.96
C ALA A 33 8.10 10.45 3.98
N LEU A 34 7.24 9.42 3.91
CA LEU A 34 7.31 8.26 4.79
C LEU A 34 8.59 7.43 4.56
N GLY A 35 9.29 7.10 5.65
CA GLY A 35 10.50 6.28 5.63
C GLY A 35 11.67 6.91 4.86
N VAL A 36 11.60 8.21 4.53
CA VAL A 36 12.61 8.91 3.72
C VAL A 36 13.99 8.91 4.39
N ALA A 37 14.02 8.99 5.72
CA ALA A 37 15.23 8.94 6.52
C ALA A 37 15.80 7.52 6.71
N ALA A 38 15.05 6.48 6.33
CA ALA A 38 15.50 5.10 6.47
C ALA A 38 16.38 4.67 5.29
N ARG A 39 17.30 3.74 5.57
CA ARG A 39 18.07 3.03 4.53
C ARG A 39 17.09 2.41 3.51
N PRO A 40 17.44 2.37 2.20
CA PRO A 40 16.51 1.86 1.17
C PRO A 40 15.93 0.48 1.47
N ALA A 41 16.72 -0.43 2.03
CA ALA A 41 16.28 -1.78 2.42
C ALA A 41 15.24 -1.80 3.56
N LEU A 42 15.18 -0.76 4.39
CA LEU A 42 14.30 -0.64 5.55
C LEU A 42 13.12 0.32 5.32
N ARG A 43 13.09 0.99 4.15
CA ARG A 43 12.15 2.07 3.87
C ARG A 43 10.69 1.67 4.00
N VAL A 44 10.32 0.46 3.55
CA VAL A 44 8.93 -0.02 3.66
C VAL A 44 8.55 -0.21 5.14
N THR A 45 9.37 -0.91 5.92
CA THR A 45 9.11 -1.15 7.35
C THR A 45 9.03 0.16 8.14
N ALA A 46 9.95 1.09 7.88
CA ALA A 46 9.94 2.42 8.51
C ALA A 46 8.68 3.21 8.13
N ALA A 47 8.31 3.22 6.84
CA ALA A 47 7.12 3.92 6.37
C ALA A 47 5.82 3.40 6.99
N PHE A 48 5.67 2.09 7.19
CA PHE A 48 4.50 1.54 7.89
C PHE A 48 4.49 1.90 9.38
N THR A 49 5.67 1.94 10.02
CA THR A 49 5.80 2.41 11.42
C THR A 49 5.41 3.87 11.56
N GLU A 50 5.84 4.71 10.62
CA GLU A 50 5.50 6.14 10.59
C GLU A 50 4.01 6.35 10.29
N LEU A 51 3.47 5.63 9.30
CA LEU A 51 2.05 5.71 8.95
C LEU A 51 1.15 5.34 10.14
N ALA A 52 1.47 4.26 10.87
CA ALA A 52 0.72 3.83 12.04
C ALA A 52 0.73 4.84 13.20
N ARG A 53 1.61 5.84 13.19
CA ARG A 53 1.60 6.96 14.14
C ARG A 53 0.81 8.17 13.63
N ALA A 54 0.63 8.27 12.32
CA ALA A 54 -0.02 9.40 11.68
C ALA A 54 -1.55 9.23 11.54
N ILE A 55 -2.05 8.00 11.68
CA ILE A 55 -3.48 7.64 11.71
C ILE A 55 -3.84 6.99 13.03
#